data_AF-A0A7C7QF82-F1
#
_entry.id   AF-A0A7C7QF82-F1
#
_cell.length_a   1.000
_cell.length_b   1.000
_cell.length_c   1.000
_cell.angle_alpha   90.00
_cell.angle_beta   90.00
_cell.angle_gamma   90.00
#
_symmetry.space_group_name_H-M   'P 1'
#
loop_
_entity.id
_entity.type
_entity.pdbx_description
1 polymer ?
#
loop_
_entity_poly.entity_id
_entity_poly.type
_entity_poly.pdbx_seq_one_letter_code
_entity_poly.pdbx_strand_id
1 'polypeptide(L)'
;LAVRVTGHPLVAQLCREFGGALVSTSAKRSGQPPARTADDVRRLLGDAIDCIVEGQTGGREAPSEIRDVITGATLREGSMKTKAKKGTTP
;
A
#
# COMPACT_ATOMS: atom_id res chain seq x y z
N LEU A 1 10.60 -13.25 0.80
CA LEU A 1 10.64 -11.81 0.45
C LEU A 1 9.40 -11.48 -0.36
N ALA A 2 8.78 -10.32 -0.14
CA ALA A 2 7.71 -9.81 -0.99
C ALA A 2 8.17 -8.50 -1.65
N VAL A 3 7.95 -8.37 -2.95
CA VAL A 3 8.32 -7.18 -3.74
C VAL A 3 7.09 -6.56 -4.36
N ARG A 4 7.09 -5.23 -4.51
CA ARG A 4 6.01 -4.49 -5.16
C ARG A 4 6.60 -3.40 -6.04
N VAL A 5 6.22 -3.42 -7.31
CA VAL A 5 6.42 -2.27 -8.21
C VAL A 5 5.25 -1.32 -7.98
N THR A 6 5.54 -0.11 -7.51
CA THR A 6 4.50 0.89 -7.21
C THR A 6 4.01 1.57 -8.49
N GLY A 7 2.68 1.70 -8.63
CA GLY A 7 2.07 2.57 -9.64
C GLY A 7 1.90 4.02 -9.17
N HIS A 8 2.32 4.35 -7.95
CA HIS A 8 2.16 5.69 -7.38
C HIS A 8 3.32 6.60 -7.82
N PRO A 9 3.07 7.73 -8.52
CA PRO A 9 4.13 8.54 -9.12
C PRO A 9 5.10 9.10 -8.09
N LEU A 10 4.58 9.63 -6.97
CA LEU A 10 5.42 10.15 -5.87
C LEU A 10 6.34 9.07 -5.27
N VAL A 11 5.84 7.87 -4.99
CA VAL A 11 6.65 6.79 -4.43
C VAL A 11 7.68 6.29 -5.45
N ALA A 12 7.31 6.24 -6.73
CA ALA A 12 8.25 5.89 -7.80
C ALA A 12 9.38 6.91 -7.91
N GLN A 13 9.09 8.21 -7.77
CA GLN A 13 10.11 9.25 -7.71
C GLN A 13 10.98 9.11 -6.47
N LEU A 14 10.39 8.88 -5.30
CA LEU A 14 11.14 8.68 -4.07
C LEU A 14 12.14 7.51 -4.17
N CYS A 15 11.75 6.38 -4.75
CA CYS A 15 12.68 5.26 -4.99
C CYS A 15 13.81 5.63 -5.96
N ARG A 16 13.53 6.45 -6.98
CA ARG A 16 14.57 6.91 -7.94
C ARG A 16 15.57 7.86 -7.29
N GLU A 17 15.09 8.84 -6.52
CA GLU A 17 15.95 9.78 -5.79
C GLU A 17 16.77 9.06 -4.70
N PHE A 18 16.19 8.07 -4.05
CA PHE A 18 16.89 7.20 -3.11
C PHE A 18 17.95 6.30 -3.80
N GLY A 19 17.86 6.10 -5.12
CA GLY A 19 18.77 5.25 -5.89
C GLY A 19 18.53 3.74 -5.70
N GLY A 20 17.36 3.32 -5.20
CA GLY A 20 17.12 1.92 -4.88
C GLY A 20 15.70 1.58 -4.42
N ALA A 21 15.52 0.35 -3.97
CA ALA A 21 14.25 -0.13 -3.42
C ALA A 21 14.09 0.31 -1.95
N LEU A 22 12.87 0.68 -1.58
CA LEU A 22 12.51 0.99 -0.20
C LEU A 22 11.81 -0.19 0.46
N VAL A 23 12.25 -0.54 1.67
CA VAL A 23 11.51 -1.44 2.55
C VAL A 23 10.47 -0.60 3.29
N SER A 24 9.19 -0.97 3.16
CA SER A 24 8.09 -0.22 3.76
C SER A 24 7.05 -1.14 4.38
N THR A 25 6.48 -0.72 5.50
CA THR A 25 5.25 -1.28 6.08
C THR A 25 4.13 -0.24 6.01
N SER A 26 2.92 -0.58 6.46
CA SER A 26 1.88 0.42 6.64
C SER A 26 2.25 1.38 7.78
N ALA A 27 2.09 2.69 7.54
CA ALA A 27 2.38 3.73 8.53
C ALA A 27 1.36 3.66 9.68
N LYS A 28 1.70 2.91 10.74
CA LYS A 28 0.84 2.68 11.91
C LYS A 28 1.65 2.28 13.13
N ARG A 29 1.08 2.50 14.31
CA ARG A 29 1.51 1.79 15.53
C ARG A 29 0.96 0.37 15.53
N SER A 30 1.65 -0.54 16.23
CA SER A 30 1.16 -1.92 16.38
C SER A 30 -0.24 -1.92 16.99
N GLY A 31 -1.10 -2.85 16.55
CA GLY A 31 -2.52 -2.91 16.95
C GLY A 31 -3.44 -1.82 16.38
N GLN A 32 -2.92 -0.73 15.82
CA GLN A 32 -3.76 0.38 15.32
C GLN A 32 -4.04 0.28 13.80
N PRO A 33 -5.09 0.94 13.29
CA PRO A 33 -5.33 1.09 11.85
C PRO A 33 -4.21 1.85 11.13
N PRO A 34 -3.99 1.60 9.83
CA PRO A 34 -3.04 2.35 9.03
C PRO A 34 -3.49 3.79 8.79
N ALA A 35 -2.55 4.73 8.88
CA ALA A 35 -2.74 6.12 8.46
C ALA A 35 -3.04 6.19 6.96
N ARG A 36 -3.94 7.10 6.56
CA ARG A 36 -4.30 7.33 5.15
C ARG A 36 -4.05 8.75 4.65
N THR A 37 -3.75 9.67 5.56
CA THR A 37 -3.40 11.06 5.26
C THR A 37 -2.11 11.46 5.99
N ALA A 38 -1.47 12.54 5.56
CA ALA A 38 -0.32 13.10 6.27
C ALA A 38 -0.70 13.51 7.70
N ASP A 39 -1.90 14.05 7.91
CA ASP A 39 -2.40 14.41 9.25
C ASP A 39 -2.58 13.21 10.17
N ASP A 40 -3.05 12.07 9.63
CA ASP A 40 -3.07 10.82 10.38
C ASP A 40 -1.65 10.41 10.79
N VAL A 41 -0.68 10.52 9.89
CA VAL A 41 0.72 10.19 10.19
C VAL A 41 1.29 11.10 11.27
N ARG A 42 1.08 12.42 11.17
CA ARG A 42 1.49 13.40 12.20
C ARG A 42 0.91 13.06 13.56
N ARG A 43 -0.39 12.76 13.62
CA ARG A 43 -1.09 12.44 14.86
C ARG A 43 -0.64 11.09 15.46
N LEU A 44 -0.39 10.09 14.62
CA LEU A 44 -0.09 8.73 15.08
C LEU A 44 1.40 8.50 15.38
N LEU A 45 2.28 9.03 14.52
CA LEU A 45 3.72 8.78 14.57
C LEU A 45 4.48 10.00 15.07
N GLY A 46 4.06 11.22 14.69
CA GLY A 46 4.59 12.48 15.23
C GLY A 46 6.11 12.50 15.31
N ASP A 47 6.63 12.81 16.49
CA ASP A 47 8.07 12.91 16.76
C ASP A 47 8.82 11.57 16.76
N ALA A 48 8.14 10.44 16.49
CA ALA A 48 8.78 9.12 16.40
C ALA A 48 9.37 8.82 15.01
N ILE A 49 9.27 9.76 14.06
CA ILE A 49 9.79 9.63 12.70
C ILE A 49 10.51 10.92 12.28
N ASP A 50 11.54 10.80 11.44
CA ASP A 50 12.36 11.95 11.04
C ASP A 50 11.67 12.87 10.02
N CYS A 51 10.79 12.31 9.18
CA CYS A 51 10.14 13.05 8.11
C CYS A 51 8.80 12.46 7.66
N ILE A 52 7.99 13.32 7.04
CA ILE A 52 6.74 12.95 6.35
C ILE A 52 6.81 13.51 4.93
N VAL A 53 6.67 12.64 3.93
CA VAL A 53 6.52 13.04 2.53
C VAL A 53 5.02 13.10 2.23
N GLU A 54 4.50 14.30 1.97
CA GLU A 54 3.08 14.52 1.75
C GLU A 54 2.64 14.17 0.33
N GLY A 55 1.46 13.55 0.21
CA GLY A 55 0.83 13.21 -1.06
C GLY A 55 -0.51 12.52 -0.85
N GLN A 56 -1.37 12.57 -1.86
CA GLN A 56 -2.63 11.84 -1.84
C GLN A 56 -2.37 10.35 -1.96
N THR A 57 -3.03 9.52 -1.15
CA THR A 57 -2.96 8.07 -1.31
C THR A 57 -3.80 7.61 -2.49
N GLY A 58 -3.52 6.41 -3.03
CA GLY A 58 -4.27 5.83 -4.15
C GLY A 58 -5.70 5.36 -3.81
N GLY A 59 -6.28 5.81 -2.69
CA GLY A 59 -7.67 5.53 -2.31
C GLY A 59 -8.02 4.07 -2.01
N ARG A 60 -7.03 3.20 -1.81
CA ARG A 60 -7.30 1.77 -1.53
C ARG A 60 -7.73 1.58 -0.08
N GLU A 61 -8.82 0.84 0.12
CA GLU A 61 -9.32 0.54 1.46
C GLU A 61 -8.61 -0.67 2.10
N ALA A 62 -8.15 -1.62 1.29
CA ALA A 62 -7.45 -2.81 1.75
C ALA A 62 -5.96 -2.79 1.36
N PRO A 63 -5.10 -3.53 2.09
CA PRO A 63 -3.69 -3.72 1.72
C PRO A 63 -3.51 -4.27 0.30
N SER A 64 -2.27 -4.20 -0.21
CA SER A 64 -1.96 -4.84 -1.49
C SER A 64 -2.08 -6.35 -1.39
N GLU A 65 -2.59 -6.96 -2.45
CA GLU A 65 -2.57 -8.40 -2.66
C GLU A 65 -1.12 -8.92 -2.63
N ILE A 66 -0.94 -10.14 -2.13
CA ILE A 66 0.33 -10.86 -2.18
C ILE A 66 0.07 -12.17 -2.92
N ARG A 67 0.83 -12.40 -3.98
CA ARG A 67 0.85 -13.66 -4.73
C ARG A 67 2.22 -14.30 -4.64
N ASP A 68 2.24 -15.61 -4.52
CA ASP A 68 3.45 -16.40 -4.73
C ASP A 68 3.80 -16.41 -6.22
N VAL A 69 5.03 -16.01 -6.57
CA VAL A 69 5.44 -15.84 -7.97
C VAL A 69 5.68 -17.16 -8.70
N ILE A 70 5.96 -18.24 -7.97
CA ILE A 70 6.27 -19.57 -8.53
C ILE A 70 4.97 -20.31 -8.83
N THR A 71 4.04 -20.29 -7.88
CA THR A 71 2.80 -21.09 -7.91
C THR A 71 1.58 -20.28 -8.37
N GLY A 72 1.64 -18.96 -8.31
CA GLY A 72 0.50 -18.06 -8.57
C GLY A 72 -0.52 -18.00 -7.44
N ALA A 73 -0.31 -18.71 -6.33
CA ALA A 73 -1.24 -18.76 -5.21
C ALA A 73 -1.39 -17.37 -4.56
N THR A 74 -2.63 -16.98 -4.24
CA THR A 74 -2.88 -15.77 -3.44
C THR A 74 -2.60 -16.06 -1.98
N LEU A 75 -1.56 -15.42 -1.42
CA LEU A 75 -1.18 -15.51 0.00
C LEU A 75 -1.90 -14.49 0.87
N ARG A 76 -2.33 -13.37 0.27
CA ARG A 76 -3.16 -12.36 0.91
C ARG A 76 -4.02 -11.65 -0.13
N GLU A 77 -5.32 -11.59 0.12
CA GLU A 77 -6.26 -10.86 -0.73
C GLU A 77 -6.03 -9.33 -0.67
N GLY A 78 -6.19 -8.68 -1.81
CA GLY A 78 -6.18 -7.22 -1.92
C GLY A 78 -7.59 -6.61 -1.86
N SER A 79 -7.69 -5.33 -2.21
CA SER A 79 -8.99 -4.68 -2.42
C SER A 79 -9.62 -5.22 -3.72
N MET A 80 -10.70 -6.02 -3.62
CA MET A 80 -11.47 -6.44 -4.78
C MET A 80 -12.21 -5.22 -5.38
N LYS A 81 -12.03 -4.95 -6.67
CA LYS A 81 -13.14 -4.36 -7.42
C LYS A 81 -14.11 -5.52 -7.68
N THR A 82 -15.29 -5.50 -7.09
CA THR A 82 -16.38 -6.39 -7.50
C THR A 82 -16.59 -6.16 -9.00
N LYS A 83 -16.09 -7.07 -9.86
CA LYS A 83 -16.68 -7.23 -11.17
C LYS A 83 -18.08 -7.75 -10.90
N ALA A 84 -19.11 -6.95 -11.19
CA ALA A 84 -20.47 -7.45 -11.25
C ALA A 84 -20.44 -8.71 -12.14
N LYS A 85 -20.80 -9.86 -11.58
CA LYS A 85 -21.12 -11.05 -12.38
C LYS A 85 -22.22 -10.59 -13.34
N LYS A 86 -21.91 -10.43 -14.64
CA LYS A 86 -22.96 -10.43 -15.66
C LYS A 86 -23.61 -11.80 -15.54
N GLY A 87 -24.83 -11.83 -15.00
CA GLY A 87 -25.66 -13.01 -14.99
C GLY A 87 -25.86 -13.45 -16.43
N THR A 88 -25.38 -14.64 -16.75
CA THR A 88 -25.86 -15.41 -17.89
C THR A 88 -27.18 -16.02 -17.44
N THR A 89 -28.29 -15.48 -17.93
CA THR A 89 -29.59 -16.16 -17.92
C THR A 89 -29.63 -17.08 -19.14
N PRO A 90 -30.17 -18.31 -19.05
CA PRO A 90 -30.26 -19.27 -20.16
C PRO A 90 -31.03 -18.72 -21.37
#